data_AF-A0A2V6SSL2-F1
#
_entry.id   AF-A0A2V6SSL2-F1
#
_cell.length_a   1.000
_cell.length_b   1.000
_cell.length_c   1.000
_cell.angle_alpha   90.00
_cell.angle_beta   90.00
_cell.angle_gamma   90.00
#
_symmetry.space_group_name_H-M   'P 1'
#
loop_
_entity.id
_entity.type
_entity.pdbx_description
1 polymer ?
#
loop_
_entity_poly.entity_id
_entity_poly.type
_entity_poly.pdbx_seq_one_letter_code
_entity_poly.pdbx_strand_id
1 'polypeptide(L)' 'GRELYVSLSTIKTHMRHIYAKLGVHRRTEAVDRARELGLLAPSARRR' A
#
# COMPACT_ATOMS: atom_id res chain seq x y z
N GLY A 1 -12.62 -2.43 3.86
CA GLY A 1 -11.71 -3.47 3.36
C GLY A 1 -12.47 -4.75 3.12
N ARG A 2 -13.28 -4.78 2.06
CA ARG A 2 -14.22 -5.87 1.77
C ARG A 2 -14.02 -6.47 0.36
N GLU A 3 -12.89 -6.14 -0.28
CA GLU A 3 -12.59 -6.53 -1.67
C GLU A 3 -11.64 -7.72 -1.76
N LEU A 4 -10.86 -7.97 -0.71
CA LEU A 4 -10.01 -9.15 -0.58
C LEU A 4 -10.50 -9.88 0.66
N TYR A 5 -10.96 -11.12 0.52
CA TYR A 5 -11.42 -11.99 1.61
C TYR A 5 -10.23 -12.42 2.50
N VAL A 6 -9.52 -11.46 3.07
CA VAL A 6 -8.29 -11.66 3.86
C VAL A 6 -8.48 -11.12 5.27
N SER A 7 -7.85 -11.78 6.24
CA SER A 7 -7.91 -11.36 7.64
C SER A 7 -7.10 -10.08 7.89
N LEU A 8 -7.41 -9.39 8.99
CA LEU A 8 -6.67 -8.21 9.44
C LEU A 8 -5.19 -8.52 9.72
N SER A 9 -4.88 -9.72 10.21
CA SER A 9 -3.50 -10.14 10.46
C SER A 9 -2.72 -10.28 9.15
N THR A 10 -3.33 -10.86 8.11
CA THR A 10 -2.74 -10.97 6.77
C THR A 10 -2.50 -9.59 6.16
N ILE A 11 -3.44 -8.65 6.29
CA ILE A 11 -3.24 -7.25 5.86
C ILE A 11 -2.02 -6.64 6.54
N LYS A 12 -1.90 -6.78 7.87
CA LYS A 12 -0.75 -6.25 8.63
C LYS A 12 0.57 -6.87 8.17
N THR A 13 0.59 -8.17 7.89
CA THR A 13 1.78 -8.85 7.35
C THR A 13 2.19 -8.30 5.98
N HIS A 14 1.24 -8.14 5.06
CA HIS A 14 1.53 -7.54 3.75
C HIS A 14 2.03 -6.10 3.86
N MET A 15 1.43 -5.29 4.74
CA MET A 15 1.89 -3.92 4.97
C MET A 15 3.35 -3.87 5.44
N ARG A 16 3.75 -4.74 6.38
CA ARG A 16 5.16 -4.80 6.83
C ARG A 16 6.12 -5.14 5.69
N HIS A 17 5.76 -6.11 4.84
CA HIS A 17 6.60 -6.47 3.69
C HIS A 17 6.69 -5.34 2.66
N ILE A 18 5.59 -4.63 2.40
CA ILE A 18 5.58 -3.47 1.51
C ILE A 18 6.47 -2.36 2.07
N TYR A 19 6.36 -2.07 3.37
CA TYR A 19 7.19 -1.06 4.04
C TYR A 19 8.68 -1.38 3.95
N ALA A 20 9.05 -2.65 4.21
CA ALA A 20 10.43 -3.10 4.06
C ALA A 20 10.94 -2.95 2.62
N LYS A 21 10.11 -3.31 1.62
CA LYS A 21 10.48 -3.17 0.19
C LYS A 21 10.61 -1.72 -0.27
N LEU A 22 9.82 -0.82 0.31
CA LEU A 22 9.84 0.60 -0.04
C LEU A 22 10.81 1.42 0.84
N GLY A 23 11.36 0.84 1.92
CA GLY A 23 12.25 1.55 2.86
C GLY A 23 11.53 2.62 3.69
N VAL A 24 10.29 2.36 4.11
CA VAL A 24 9.42 3.33 4.81
C VAL A 24 8.85 2.76 6.10
N HIS A 25 8.24 3.60 6.95
CA HIS A 25 7.74 3.16 8.27
C HIS A 25 6.24 3.38 8.48
N ARG A 26 5.60 4.24 7.68
CA ARG A 26 4.15 4.50 7.76
C ARG A 26 3.46 4.44 6.41
N ARG A 27 2.13 4.24 6.46
CA ARG A 27 1.28 4.10 5.27
C ARG A 27 1.39 5.26 4.30
N THR A 28 1.40 6.50 4.80
CA THR A 28 1.50 7.69 3.96
C THR A 28 2.82 7.74 3.19
N GLU A 29 3.95 7.44 3.85
CA GLU A 29 5.26 7.34 3.17
C GLU A 29 5.26 6.26 2.11
N ALA A 30 4.66 5.10 2.39
CA ALA A 30 4.56 4.03 1.42
C ALA A 30 3.78 4.46 0.17
N VAL A 31 2.72 5.25 0.33
CA VAL A 31 1.95 5.78 -0.79
C VAL A 31 2.76 6.83 -1.56
N ASP A 32 3.41 7.76 -0.86
CA ASP A 32 4.21 8.82 -1.49
C ASP A 32 5.40 8.23 -2.25
N ARG A 33 6.15 7.31 -1.62
CA ARG A 33 7.26 6.59 -2.25
C ARG A 33 6.81 5.77 -3.46
N ALA A 34 5.66 5.11 -3.37
CA ALA A 34 5.12 4.35 -4.50
C ALA A 34 4.65 5.25 -5.65
N ARG A 35 4.23 6.49 -5.38
CA ARG A 35 3.95 7.49 -6.44
C ARG A 35 5.22 7.99 -7.10
N GLU A 36 6.25 8.33 -6.32
CA GLU A 36 7.56 8.73 -6.84
C GLU A 36 8.18 7.65 -7.76
N LEU A 37 7.99 6.38 -7.39
CA LEU A 37 8.45 5.23 -8.18
C LEU A 37 7.53 4.88 -9.35
N GLY A 38 6.40 5.56 -9.54
CA GLY A 38 5.43 5.25 -10.60
C GLY A 38 4.71 3.90 -10.43
N LEU A 39 4.71 3.33 -9.22
CA LEU A 39 4.12 2.01 -8.93
C LEU A 39 2.61 2.06 -8.69
N LEU A 40 2.06 3.24 -8.45
CA LEU A 40 0.62 3.45 -8.29
C LEU A 40 0.05 4.07 -9.56
N ALA A 41 -0.94 3.39 -10.14
CA ALA A 41 -1.77 4.01 -11.17
C ALA A 41 -2.41 5.30 -10.60
N PRO A 42 -2.57 6.37 -11.40
CA PRO A 42 -3.39 7.51 -10.99
C PRO A 42 -4.75 6.98 -10.55
N SER A 43 -5.24 7.46 -9.41
CA SER A 43 -6.47 6.95 -8.80
C SER A 43 -7.61 7.02 -9.82
N ALA A 44 -7.96 5.87 -10.42
CA ALA A 44 -8.92 5.78 -11.52
C ALA A 44 -10.38 5.93 -11.06
N ARG A 45 -10.61 6.67 -9.98
CA ARG A 45 -11.96 6.91 -9.46
C ARG A 45 -12.10 8.30 -8.87
N ARG A 46 -12.36 9.24 -9.78
CA ARG A 46 -13.20 10.41 -9.53
C ARG A 46 -14.26 10.44 -10.64
N ARG A 47 -15.25 9.56 -10.53
CA ARG A 47 -16.54 9.66 -11.22
C ARG A 47 -17.62 9.17 -10.30
#